data_AF-A0A1I5APT7-F1
#
_entry.id   AF-A0A1I5APT7-F1
#
_cell.length_a   1.000
_cell.length_b   1.000
_cell.length_c   1.000
_cell.angle_alpha   90.00
_cell.angle_beta   90.00
_cell.angle_gamma   90.00
#
_symmetry.space_group_name_H-M   'P 1'
#
loop_
_entity.id
_entity.type
_entity.pdbx_description
1 polymer ?
#
loop_
_entity_poly.entity_id
_entity_poly.type
_entity_poly.pdbx_seq_one_letter_code
_entity_poly.pdbx_strand_id
1 'polypeptide(L)'
;MIYRLICLLLMGINCFAQQKNIPEFDIPIKIPLLVAGSFGELRPNHFHAGVDFTANYKIGDPIYAPADGVVNRLKVSSFGYGKALYVKHNNGYTTVYGHLSAYGDKIANYVNEKHYENKKFEMELFPLTNELPVKKGDIIGYIGNTGGSGGPHLHYEIRDTKTEHILNPIAVSLKDKITDTEQAIINGVYVYPLTDETIINNENSFFEVALNKVNNTYNSETIQAKGSIGFGINTHDTQNGSRGKNGIYKIVTYLNGSKYFEVVFDEFSFDESKYLNQYIDYKYYQLTENRIQKLFVINDLPLSLIKTKKNNGHINVEENSDFNFKIEVLDAHDNKQTINIPIKYSDYQTVEKPKPAGKYIDYLKDYAFEDKNVSVEWDARTFFEDVYLKMDFAENMLVLHKDEYPVQKNISIKMIVPDDYPNKDKTFIGKTDGKKIKFFDSWKRDNDFRIRTKELGTYKLVQDTEDPIVSFTSSQSEFTADDVLVFEIEDKLSGIDTYNGYLNNEWILFDYDYKTKKLIHKLSDKKFTAGTNTLRLEVTDRVGNNTTFEQTIVVN
;
A
#
# COMPACT_ATOMS: atom_id res chain seq x y z
N MET A 1 13.32 70.00 -31.21
CA MET A 1 14.27 68.98 -30.72
C MET A 1 13.45 67.96 -29.94
N ILE A 2 13.30 66.75 -30.50
CA ILE A 2 12.20 65.82 -30.23
C ILE A 2 12.54 64.90 -29.04
N TYR A 3 11.66 64.85 -28.04
CA TYR A 3 11.70 63.84 -26.97
C TYR A 3 11.28 62.48 -27.53
N ARG A 4 12.15 61.47 -27.45
CA ARG A 4 11.82 60.07 -27.78
C ARG A 4 11.31 59.36 -26.53
N LEU A 5 10.02 59.07 -26.52
CA LEU A 5 9.36 58.13 -25.63
C LEU A 5 9.73 56.71 -26.08
N ILE A 6 10.39 55.91 -25.23
CA ILE A 6 10.63 54.49 -25.48
C ILE A 6 9.54 53.71 -24.75
N CYS A 7 8.56 53.21 -25.51
CA CYS A 7 7.60 52.22 -25.01
C CYS A 7 8.28 50.84 -24.96
N LEU A 8 8.51 50.33 -23.75
CA LEU A 8 8.87 48.94 -23.51
C LEU A 8 7.61 48.08 -23.62
N LEU A 9 7.50 47.32 -24.71
CA LEU A 9 6.50 46.27 -24.88
C LEU A 9 6.92 45.06 -24.03
N LEU A 10 6.26 44.84 -22.91
CA LEU A 10 6.34 43.58 -22.15
C LEU A 10 5.49 42.53 -22.87
N MET A 11 6.13 41.71 -23.72
CA MET A 11 5.53 40.47 -24.21
C MET A 11 5.44 39.48 -23.05
N GLY A 12 4.23 39.23 -22.57
CA GLY A 12 3.94 38.14 -21.65
C GLY A 12 4.24 36.80 -22.32
N ILE A 13 5.25 36.09 -21.81
CA ILE A 13 5.51 34.70 -22.17
C ILE A 13 4.46 33.88 -21.43
N ASN A 14 3.39 33.50 -22.14
CA ASN A 14 2.50 32.44 -21.67
C ASN A 14 3.31 31.13 -21.71
N CYS A 15 3.82 30.70 -20.55
CA CYS A 15 4.27 29.33 -20.36
C CYS A 15 3.06 28.42 -20.44
N PHE A 16 2.77 27.89 -21.64
CA PHE A 16 1.95 26.70 -21.76
C PHE A 16 2.73 25.57 -21.09
N ALA A 17 2.19 25.04 -19.99
CA ALA A 17 2.64 23.76 -19.47
C ALA A 17 2.49 22.73 -20.61
N GLN A 18 3.61 22.12 -21.05
CA GLN A 18 3.55 21.02 -21.99
C GLN A 18 2.81 19.87 -21.32
N GLN A 19 1.59 19.58 -21.80
CA GLN A 19 0.94 18.31 -21.51
C GLN A 19 1.89 17.23 -22.04
N LYS A 20 2.37 16.36 -21.15
CA LYS A 20 3.19 15.20 -21.54
C LYS A 20 2.34 14.37 -22.50
N ASN A 21 2.65 14.40 -23.79
CA ASN A 21 2.02 13.54 -24.78
C ASN A 21 2.53 12.12 -24.57
N ILE A 22 1.88 11.38 -23.68
CA ILE A 22 2.15 9.97 -23.42
C ILE A 22 1.68 9.20 -24.65
N PRO A 23 2.54 8.42 -25.33
CA PRO A 23 2.10 7.66 -26.50
C PRO A 23 1.05 6.63 -26.12
N GLU A 24 0.09 6.43 -27.01
CA GLU A 24 -1.00 5.50 -26.77
C GLU A 24 -0.48 4.07 -26.64
N PHE A 25 -0.77 3.44 -25.51
CA PHE A 25 -0.55 2.02 -25.25
C PHE A 25 -1.78 1.22 -25.66
N ASP A 26 -1.58 0.08 -26.33
CA ASP A 26 -2.69 -0.87 -26.55
C ASP A 26 -3.17 -1.48 -25.24
N ILE A 27 -4.36 -2.06 -25.28
CA ILE A 27 -4.92 -2.76 -24.12
C ILE A 27 -4.14 -4.07 -23.92
N PRO A 28 -3.58 -4.33 -22.71
CA PRO A 28 -2.74 -5.50 -22.47
C PRO A 28 -3.56 -6.79 -22.28
N ILE A 29 -4.89 -6.76 -22.35
CA ILE A 29 -5.78 -7.91 -22.13
C ILE A 29 -6.94 -7.87 -23.12
N LYS A 30 -7.54 -9.04 -23.40
CA LYS A 30 -8.68 -9.20 -24.33
C LYS A 30 -9.98 -9.60 -23.62
N ILE A 31 -10.09 -9.26 -22.34
CA ILE A 31 -11.30 -9.41 -21.53
C ILE A 31 -11.89 -8.01 -21.26
N PRO A 32 -13.16 -7.90 -20.85
CA PRO A 32 -13.74 -6.60 -20.49
C PRO A 32 -12.90 -5.86 -19.43
N LEU A 33 -12.69 -4.55 -19.64
CA LEU A 33 -11.92 -3.68 -18.74
C LEU A 33 -12.77 -3.24 -17.55
N LEU A 34 -12.96 -4.16 -16.61
CA LEU A 34 -13.65 -3.91 -15.35
C LEU A 34 -12.61 -3.63 -14.26
N VAL A 35 -12.62 -2.43 -13.71
CA VAL A 35 -11.67 -1.94 -12.70
C VAL A 35 -12.12 -2.40 -11.31
N ALA A 36 -11.28 -3.17 -10.63
CA ALA A 36 -11.49 -3.64 -9.25
C ALA A 36 -10.78 -2.75 -8.21
N GLY A 37 -9.77 -1.99 -8.64
CA GLY A 37 -9.03 -1.02 -7.86
C GLY A 37 -8.35 -0.01 -8.79
N SER A 38 -8.44 1.27 -8.48
CA SER A 38 -7.92 2.34 -9.35
C SER A 38 -6.63 2.95 -8.81
N PHE A 39 -5.97 3.76 -9.63
CA PHE A 39 -4.76 4.46 -9.25
C PHE A 39 -5.03 5.46 -8.12
N GLY A 40 -4.13 5.53 -7.14
CA GLY A 40 -4.26 6.45 -6.02
C GLY A 40 -5.25 6.00 -4.93
N GLU A 41 -5.90 4.85 -5.10
CA GLU A 41 -6.75 4.25 -4.06
C GLU A 41 -5.95 4.10 -2.75
N LEU A 42 -6.59 4.44 -1.64
CA LEU A 42 -5.96 4.45 -0.32
C LEU A 42 -5.87 3.01 0.22
N ARG A 43 -4.70 2.40 0.13
CA ARG A 43 -4.41 1.07 0.69
C ARG A 43 -3.74 1.22 2.07
N PRO A 44 -3.71 0.15 2.89
CA PRO A 44 -2.97 0.19 4.15
C PRO A 44 -1.52 0.63 3.92
N ASN A 45 -1.16 1.80 4.47
CA ASN A 45 0.19 2.40 4.43
C ASN A 45 0.74 2.83 3.07
N HIS A 46 -0.02 2.80 1.97
CA HIS A 46 0.45 3.25 0.65
C HIS A 46 -0.68 3.58 -0.34
N PHE A 47 -0.37 4.38 -1.36
CA PHE A 47 -1.28 4.60 -2.49
C PHE A 47 -1.17 3.45 -3.48
N HIS A 48 -2.29 3.03 -4.07
CA HIS A 48 -2.30 2.02 -5.11
C HIS A 48 -1.60 2.53 -6.38
N ALA A 49 -0.53 1.87 -6.79
CA ALA A 49 0.37 2.32 -7.87
C ALA A 49 -0.08 1.89 -9.27
N GLY A 50 -1.37 1.63 -9.51
CA GLY A 50 -1.80 1.15 -10.81
C GLY A 50 -3.30 1.00 -10.91
N VAL A 51 -3.73 0.23 -11.88
CA VAL A 51 -5.12 -0.18 -12.05
C VAL A 51 -5.22 -1.71 -12.01
N ASP A 52 -6.18 -2.21 -11.25
CA ASP A 52 -6.48 -3.63 -11.12
C ASP A 52 -7.66 -3.96 -12.03
N PHE A 53 -7.45 -4.79 -13.06
CA PHE A 53 -8.52 -5.32 -13.91
C PHE A 53 -8.96 -6.69 -13.42
N THR A 54 -10.21 -6.83 -12.97
CA THR A 54 -10.73 -8.12 -12.51
C THR A 54 -10.75 -9.13 -13.66
N ALA A 55 -10.36 -10.37 -13.35
CA ALA A 55 -10.52 -11.50 -14.26
C ALA A 55 -11.74 -12.36 -13.93
N ASN A 56 -12.70 -11.85 -13.15
CA ASN A 56 -13.92 -12.55 -12.75
C ASN A 56 -13.64 -13.96 -12.21
N TYR A 57 -12.66 -14.06 -11.30
CA TYR A 57 -12.19 -15.31 -10.69
C TYR A 57 -11.47 -16.30 -11.62
N LYS A 58 -11.17 -15.92 -12.87
CA LYS A 58 -10.43 -16.74 -13.81
C LYS A 58 -8.93 -16.44 -13.77
N ILE A 59 -8.11 -17.49 -13.76
CA ILE A 59 -6.65 -17.43 -13.91
C ILE A 59 -6.29 -17.91 -15.32
N GLY A 60 -5.21 -17.37 -15.89
CA GLY A 60 -4.62 -17.90 -17.12
C GLY A 60 -5.01 -17.15 -18.40
N ASP A 61 -5.79 -16.07 -18.32
CA ASP A 61 -6.04 -15.24 -19.50
C ASP A 61 -4.74 -14.57 -19.97
N PRO A 62 -4.44 -14.52 -21.28
CA PRO A 62 -3.17 -13.98 -21.77
C PRO A 62 -3.07 -12.46 -21.57
N ILE A 63 -1.87 -12.02 -21.22
CA ILE A 63 -1.44 -10.62 -21.15
C ILE A 63 -0.54 -10.35 -22.35
N TYR A 64 -0.82 -9.26 -23.06
CA TYR A 64 -0.16 -8.86 -24.30
C TYR A 64 0.70 -7.61 -24.08
N ALA A 65 1.84 -7.53 -24.78
CA ALA A 65 2.65 -6.33 -24.81
C ALA A 65 1.89 -5.18 -25.53
N PRO A 66 1.69 -4.03 -24.87
CA PRO A 66 0.90 -2.93 -25.42
C PRO A 66 1.67 -2.09 -26.45
N ALA A 67 2.99 -2.22 -26.46
CA ALA A 67 3.91 -1.58 -27.40
C ALA A 67 5.21 -2.38 -27.49
N ASP A 68 6.01 -2.11 -28.52
CA ASP A 68 7.37 -2.64 -28.65
C ASP A 68 8.25 -2.23 -27.47
N GLY A 69 9.12 -3.13 -27.02
CA GLY A 69 10.02 -2.85 -25.91
C GLY A 69 10.92 -4.01 -25.56
N VAL A 70 11.44 -3.98 -24.34
CA VAL A 70 12.27 -5.03 -23.78
C VAL A 70 11.89 -5.27 -22.33
N VAL A 71 11.88 -6.55 -21.93
CA VAL A 71 11.78 -6.91 -20.51
C VAL A 71 13.08 -6.52 -19.81
N ASN A 72 13.03 -5.52 -18.93
CA ASN A 72 14.22 -5.01 -18.24
C ASN A 72 14.25 -5.36 -16.74
N ARG A 73 13.15 -5.86 -16.18
CA ARG A 73 13.07 -6.34 -14.80
C ARG A 73 12.00 -7.43 -14.67
N LEU A 74 12.33 -8.46 -13.91
CA LEU A 74 11.45 -9.55 -13.52
C LEU A 74 11.55 -9.74 -12.01
N LYS A 75 10.43 -10.05 -11.35
CA LYS A 75 10.44 -10.35 -9.92
C LYS A 75 9.55 -11.55 -9.62
N VAL A 76 10.06 -12.52 -8.88
CA VAL A 76 9.30 -13.63 -8.29
C VAL A 76 9.39 -13.46 -6.78
N SER A 77 8.24 -13.38 -6.13
CA SER A 77 8.10 -13.08 -4.71
C SER A 77 6.85 -13.75 -4.18
N SER A 78 6.86 -14.25 -2.94
CA SER A 78 5.66 -14.78 -2.31
C SER A 78 4.67 -13.68 -1.95
N PHE A 79 5.13 -12.45 -1.76
CA PHE A 79 4.33 -11.28 -1.38
C PHE A 79 4.40 -10.15 -2.42
N GLY A 80 3.75 -9.01 -2.14
CA GLY A 80 3.73 -7.85 -3.03
C GLY A 80 3.13 -8.20 -4.39
N TYR A 81 3.79 -7.80 -5.48
CA TYR A 81 3.32 -8.11 -6.84
C TYR A 81 3.39 -9.59 -7.24
N GLY A 82 3.94 -10.48 -6.41
CA GLY A 82 4.04 -11.89 -6.79
C GLY A 82 5.06 -12.11 -7.90
N LYS A 83 4.65 -12.82 -8.96
CA LYS A 83 5.35 -12.82 -10.25
C LYS A 83 5.01 -11.50 -10.96
N ALA A 84 6.03 -10.72 -11.27
CA ALA A 84 5.90 -9.40 -11.87
C ALA A 84 6.86 -9.20 -13.04
N LEU A 85 6.40 -8.44 -14.02
CA LEU A 85 7.09 -8.19 -15.29
C LEU A 85 7.12 -6.69 -15.55
N TYR A 86 8.29 -6.19 -15.99
CA TYR A 86 8.50 -4.79 -16.35
C TYR A 86 8.99 -4.72 -17.79
N VAL A 87 8.27 -3.99 -18.65
CA VAL A 87 8.63 -3.79 -20.05
C VAL A 87 9.00 -2.34 -20.25
N LYS A 88 10.29 -2.09 -20.52
CA LYS A 88 10.80 -0.77 -20.90
C LYS A 88 10.54 -0.54 -22.39
N HIS A 89 9.88 0.57 -22.71
CA HIS A 89 9.53 0.94 -24.07
C HIS A 89 10.43 2.03 -24.63
N ASN A 90 10.49 2.12 -25.96
CA ASN A 90 11.30 3.13 -26.67
C ASN A 90 10.79 4.56 -26.49
N ASN A 91 9.56 4.73 -26.01
CA ASN A 91 8.94 6.03 -25.76
C ASN A 91 9.29 6.66 -24.39
N GLY A 92 10.16 6.02 -23.60
CA GLY A 92 10.56 6.54 -22.29
C GLY A 92 9.62 6.19 -21.14
N TYR A 93 8.71 5.25 -21.36
CA TYR A 93 7.83 4.70 -20.32
C TYR A 93 8.08 3.21 -20.11
N THR A 94 7.77 2.74 -18.90
CA THR A 94 7.82 1.33 -18.51
C THR A 94 6.42 0.89 -18.14
N THR A 95 5.93 -0.21 -18.71
CA THR A 95 4.70 -0.84 -18.22
C THR A 95 5.02 -1.96 -17.24
N VAL A 96 4.18 -2.11 -16.22
CA VAL A 96 4.37 -3.11 -15.16
C VAL A 96 3.14 -3.98 -15.06
N TYR A 97 3.37 -5.28 -14.89
CA TYR A 97 2.34 -6.30 -14.76
C TYR A 97 2.59 -7.06 -13.47
N GLY A 98 1.60 -7.09 -12.57
CA GLY A 98 1.66 -7.79 -11.30
C GLY A 98 0.73 -9.00 -11.24
N HIS A 99 0.96 -9.84 -10.23
CA HIS A 99 0.15 -11.00 -9.84
C HIS A 99 0.05 -12.10 -10.89
N LEU A 100 1.02 -12.19 -11.82
CA LEU A 100 0.97 -13.15 -12.91
C LEU A 100 0.92 -14.60 -12.40
N SER A 101 0.19 -15.47 -13.09
CA SER A 101 0.22 -16.92 -12.81
C SER A 101 1.45 -17.57 -13.42
N ALA A 102 1.80 -17.12 -14.63
CA ALA A 102 2.98 -17.52 -15.38
C ALA A 102 3.46 -16.39 -16.29
N TYR A 103 4.74 -16.40 -16.63
CA TYR A 103 5.29 -15.60 -17.71
C TYR A 103 5.01 -16.25 -19.07
N GLY A 104 5.09 -15.49 -20.16
CA GLY A 104 5.07 -16.06 -21.51
C GLY A 104 6.28 -16.95 -21.75
N ASP A 105 6.19 -17.95 -22.62
CA ASP A 105 7.15 -19.07 -22.75
C ASP A 105 8.62 -18.65 -22.75
N LYS A 106 8.98 -17.67 -23.58
CA LYS A 106 10.37 -17.17 -23.67
C LYS A 106 10.89 -16.62 -22.34
N ILE A 107 10.05 -15.86 -21.63
CA ILE A 107 10.38 -15.24 -20.34
C ILE A 107 10.37 -16.33 -19.25
N ALA A 108 9.41 -17.26 -19.28
CA ALA A 108 9.32 -18.36 -18.33
C ALA A 108 10.57 -19.25 -18.38
N ASN A 109 11.06 -19.59 -19.57
CA ASN A 109 12.29 -20.38 -19.73
C ASN A 109 13.50 -19.66 -19.12
N TYR A 110 13.67 -18.37 -19.42
CA TYR A 110 14.74 -17.56 -18.83
C TYR A 110 14.67 -17.54 -17.30
N VAL A 111 13.48 -17.32 -16.73
CA VAL A 111 13.29 -17.28 -15.27
C VAL A 111 13.55 -18.64 -14.63
N ASN A 112 13.08 -19.73 -15.25
CA ASN A 112 13.29 -21.10 -14.76
C ASN A 112 14.77 -21.49 -14.75
N GLU A 113 15.53 -21.15 -15.80
CA GLU A 113 16.99 -21.33 -15.83
C GLU A 113 17.64 -20.62 -14.62
N LYS A 114 17.25 -19.37 -14.35
CA LYS A 114 17.78 -18.60 -13.22
C LYS A 114 17.39 -19.17 -11.86
N HIS A 115 16.20 -19.75 -11.71
CA HIS A 115 15.82 -20.44 -10.46
C HIS A 115 16.77 -21.59 -10.16
N TYR A 116 17.07 -22.42 -11.15
CA TYR A 116 17.95 -23.58 -11.00
C TYR A 116 19.42 -23.19 -10.84
N GLU A 117 19.90 -22.15 -11.52
CA GLU A 117 21.24 -21.60 -11.31
C GLU A 117 21.46 -21.11 -9.88
N ASN A 118 20.45 -20.42 -9.30
CA ASN A 118 20.56 -19.79 -7.99
C ASN A 118 20.00 -20.63 -6.83
N LYS A 119 19.31 -21.75 -7.14
CA LYS A 119 18.62 -22.62 -6.18
C LYS A 119 17.72 -21.85 -5.22
N LYS A 120 16.91 -20.93 -5.76
CA LYS A 120 16.05 -20.04 -4.98
C LYS A 120 14.72 -19.76 -5.69
N PHE A 121 13.64 -19.71 -4.91
CA PHE A 121 12.33 -19.28 -5.40
C PHE A 121 12.24 -17.75 -5.54
N GLU A 122 12.46 -16.99 -4.47
CA GLU A 122 12.35 -15.53 -4.57
C GLU A 122 13.56 -14.90 -5.27
N MET A 123 13.32 -14.21 -6.38
CA MET A 123 14.37 -13.62 -7.20
C MET A 123 13.93 -12.29 -7.81
N GLU A 124 14.92 -11.44 -8.05
CA GLU A 124 14.79 -10.23 -8.84
C GLU A 124 15.88 -10.24 -9.91
N LEU A 125 15.47 -10.12 -11.16
CA LEU A 125 16.33 -10.28 -12.33
C LEU A 125 16.27 -9.02 -13.19
N PHE A 126 17.41 -8.65 -13.78
CA PHE A 126 17.55 -7.50 -14.68
C PHE A 126 18.15 -7.94 -16.01
N PRO A 127 17.35 -8.52 -16.93
CA PRO A 127 17.83 -8.97 -18.23
C PRO A 127 18.46 -7.83 -19.04
N LEU A 128 19.47 -8.16 -19.84
CA LEU A 128 20.09 -7.25 -20.79
C LEU A 128 19.12 -6.93 -21.94
N THR A 129 19.33 -5.77 -22.57
CA THR A 129 18.43 -5.22 -23.59
C THR A 129 18.20 -6.13 -24.82
N ASN A 130 19.10 -7.07 -25.07
CA ASN A 130 19.03 -8.01 -26.19
C ASN A 130 18.50 -9.41 -25.82
N GLU A 131 18.30 -9.72 -24.53
CA GLU A 131 17.89 -11.07 -24.10
C GLU A 131 16.40 -11.30 -24.31
N LEU A 132 15.57 -10.36 -23.85
CA LEU A 132 14.11 -10.48 -23.83
C LEU A 132 13.38 -9.32 -24.54
N PRO A 133 13.66 -9.05 -25.85
CA PRO A 133 12.85 -8.12 -26.63
C PRO A 133 11.42 -8.65 -26.79
N VAL A 134 10.45 -7.74 -26.80
CA VAL A 134 9.03 -8.02 -27.04
C VAL A 134 8.48 -7.07 -28.09
N LYS A 135 7.57 -7.57 -28.91
CA LYS A 135 6.80 -6.82 -29.90
C LYS A 135 5.39 -6.57 -29.41
N LYS A 136 4.81 -5.45 -29.84
CA LYS A 136 3.40 -5.16 -29.62
C LYS A 136 2.54 -6.36 -30.02
N GLY A 137 1.70 -6.84 -29.12
CA GLY A 137 0.84 -8.00 -29.32
C GLY A 137 1.45 -9.36 -28.93
N ASP A 138 2.72 -9.42 -28.54
CA ASP A 138 3.31 -10.65 -27.99
C ASP A 138 2.66 -11.01 -26.66
N ILE A 139 2.46 -12.31 -26.41
CA ILE A 139 2.06 -12.79 -25.09
C ILE A 139 3.27 -12.70 -24.16
N ILE A 140 3.15 -11.90 -23.11
CA ILE A 140 4.22 -11.65 -22.14
C ILE A 140 3.97 -12.36 -20.80
N GLY A 141 2.75 -12.82 -20.58
CA GLY A 141 2.38 -13.60 -19.40
C GLY A 141 0.90 -13.87 -19.32
N TYR A 142 0.47 -14.33 -18.15
CA TYR A 142 -0.91 -14.75 -17.93
C TYR A 142 -1.43 -14.21 -16.60
N ILE A 143 -2.68 -13.74 -16.60
CA ILE A 143 -3.34 -13.24 -15.40
C ILE A 143 -3.31 -14.30 -14.32
N GLY A 144 -3.08 -13.89 -13.07
CA GLY A 144 -3.00 -14.81 -11.96
C GLY A 144 -3.46 -14.21 -10.65
N ASN A 145 -2.95 -14.80 -9.58
CA ASN A 145 -3.24 -14.43 -8.21
C ASN A 145 -1.99 -14.60 -7.33
N THR A 146 -0.79 -14.49 -7.89
CA THR A 146 0.45 -14.64 -7.09
C THR A 146 0.70 -13.39 -6.25
N GLY A 147 1.47 -13.52 -5.16
CA GLY A 147 1.76 -12.39 -4.29
C GLY A 147 0.60 -11.96 -3.39
N GLY A 148 0.64 -10.71 -2.95
CA GLY A 148 -0.32 -10.06 -2.05
C GLY A 148 -1.63 -9.65 -2.73
N SER A 149 -2.26 -10.57 -3.46
CA SER A 149 -3.54 -10.35 -4.14
C SER A 149 -4.70 -11.07 -3.43
N GLY A 150 -5.86 -10.41 -3.33
CA GLY A 150 -7.10 -10.97 -2.77
C GLY A 150 -7.91 -11.85 -3.73
N GLY A 151 -7.61 -11.84 -5.03
CA GLY A 151 -8.30 -12.64 -6.04
C GLY A 151 -7.73 -12.47 -7.46
N PRO A 152 -8.08 -13.33 -8.43
CA PRO A 152 -7.52 -13.25 -9.78
C PRO A 152 -7.80 -11.92 -10.50
N HIS A 153 -6.73 -11.20 -10.84
CA HIS A 153 -6.79 -9.91 -11.54
C HIS A 153 -5.44 -9.59 -12.20
N LEU A 154 -5.44 -8.62 -13.13
CA LEU A 154 -4.22 -8.00 -13.63
C LEU A 154 -3.99 -6.67 -12.91
N HIS A 155 -2.88 -6.55 -12.19
CA HIS A 155 -2.36 -5.24 -11.78
C HIS A 155 -1.52 -4.65 -12.92
N TYR A 156 -1.88 -3.45 -13.38
CA TYR A 156 -1.23 -2.78 -14.50
C TYR A 156 -0.78 -1.37 -14.13
N GLU A 157 0.47 -1.05 -14.44
CA GLU A 157 1.03 0.29 -14.22
C GLU A 157 1.67 0.86 -15.48
N ILE A 158 1.77 2.19 -15.51
CA ILE A 158 2.60 2.94 -16.45
C ILE A 158 3.53 3.83 -15.61
N ARG A 159 4.83 3.73 -15.84
CA ARG A 159 5.85 4.53 -15.15
C ARG A 159 6.67 5.35 -16.13
N ASP A 160 7.08 6.53 -15.71
CA ASP A 160 8.17 7.26 -16.37
C ASP A 160 9.47 6.47 -16.17
N THR A 161 10.12 6.04 -17.25
CA THR A 161 11.31 5.17 -17.14
C THR A 161 12.49 5.85 -16.44
N LYS A 162 12.56 7.18 -16.46
CA LYS A 162 13.68 7.91 -15.88
C LYS A 162 13.47 8.18 -14.39
N THR A 163 12.25 8.58 -14.00
CA THR A 163 11.96 8.97 -12.62
C THR A 163 11.32 7.85 -11.81
N GLU A 164 10.82 6.78 -12.45
CA GLU A 164 9.96 5.75 -11.86
C GLU A 164 8.67 6.30 -11.23
N HIS A 165 8.31 7.55 -11.53
CA HIS A 165 7.01 8.10 -11.15
C HIS A 165 5.93 7.28 -11.83
N ILE A 166 4.95 6.88 -11.04
CA ILE A 166 3.85 6.07 -11.51
C ILE A 166 2.72 6.99 -11.95
N LEU A 167 2.26 6.81 -13.17
CA LEU A 167 1.21 7.60 -13.79
C LEU A 167 -0.13 6.87 -13.64
N ASN A 168 -1.22 7.62 -13.51
CA ASN A 168 -2.57 7.09 -13.51
C ASN A 168 -2.92 6.49 -14.89
N PRO A 169 -2.99 5.16 -15.06
CA PRO A 169 -3.17 4.55 -16.38
C PRO A 169 -4.51 4.92 -17.03
N ILE A 170 -5.57 5.08 -16.22
CA ILE A 170 -6.89 5.48 -16.67
C ILE A 170 -6.82 6.89 -17.25
N ALA A 171 -6.33 7.86 -16.47
CA ALA A 171 -6.28 9.25 -16.87
C ALA A 171 -5.40 9.48 -18.12
N VAL A 172 -4.32 8.71 -18.29
CA VAL A 172 -3.33 8.96 -19.35
C VAL A 172 -3.50 8.12 -20.61
N SER A 173 -4.16 6.95 -20.56
CA SER A 173 -4.17 6.02 -21.69
C SER A 173 -5.42 5.15 -21.86
N LEU A 174 -6.26 5.03 -20.83
CA LEU A 174 -7.40 4.09 -20.85
C LEU A 174 -8.77 4.75 -20.70
N LYS A 175 -8.86 6.07 -20.48
CA LYS A 175 -10.13 6.81 -20.33
C LYS A 175 -11.14 6.50 -21.43
N ASP A 176 -10.74 6.55 -22.70
CA ASP A 176 -11.66 6.29 -23.83
C ASP A 176 -11.92 4.80 -24.08
N LYS A 177 -11.26 3.91 -23.33
CA LYS A 177 -11.33 2.44 -23.46
C LYS A 177 -12.17 1.80 -22.36
N ILE A 178 -12.56 2.58 -21.35
CA ILE A 178 -13.32 2.16 -20.19
C ILE A 178 -14.63 2.95 -20.20
N THR A 179 -15.76 2.27 -20.11
CA THR A 179 -17.04 2.95 -19.91
C THR A 179 -17.21 3.25 -18.43
N ASP A 180 -17.37 4.53 -18.11
CA ASP A 180 -17.75 4.96 -16.77
C ASP A 180 -18.66 6.20 -16.78
N THR A 181 -19.90 5.99 -16.34
CA THR A 181 -20.92 7.03 -16.15
C THR A 181 -21.41 7.09 -14.72
N GLU A 182 -20.82 6.30 -13.82
CA GLU A 182 -21.22 6.28 -12.43
C GLU A 182 -20.68 7.53 -11.72
N GLN A 183 -21.39 7.98 -10.70
CA GLN A 183 -20.91 9.10 -9.90
C GLN A 183 -20.27 8.57 -8.64
N ALA A 184 -19.17 9.21 -8.23
CA ALA A 184 -18.56 8.99 -6.93
C ALA A 184 -19.60 8.96 -5.79
N ILE A 185 -19.42 8.04 -4.87
CA ILE A 185 -20.24 7.87 -3.68
C ILE A 185 -19.62 8.70 -2.56
N ILE A 186 -20.42 9.61 -1.98
CA ILE A 186 -20.05 10.37 -0.79
C ILE A 186 -20.55 9.61 0.43
N ASN A 187 -19.64 8.99 1.19
CA ASN A 187 -19.99 8.24 2.39
C ASN A 187 -20.18 9.14 3.61
N GLY A 188 -19.41 10.24 3.68
CA GLY A 188 -19.52 11.21 4.76
C GLY A 188 -18.59 12.40 4.54
N VAL A 189 -18.98 13.56 5.06
CA VAL A 189 -18.12 14.74 5.16
C VAL A 189 -18.00 15.09 6.65
N TYR A 190 -16.78 15.41 7.08
CA TYR A 190 -16.46 15.63 8.48
C TYR A 190 -15.88 17.02 8.66
N VAL A 191 -16.20 17.65 9.79
CA VAL A 191 -15.63 18.94 10.18
C VAL A 191 -14.79 18.76 11.44
N TYR A 192 -13.64 19.42 11.47
CA TYR A 192 -12.62 19.27 12.51
C TYR A 192 -12.34 20.61 13.18
N PRO A 193 -12.36 20.70 14.52
CA PRO A 193 -11.73 21.80 15.23
C PRO A 193 -10.21 21.62 15.17
N LEU A 194 -9.47 22.66 14.78
CA LEU A 194 -8.01 22.58 14.60
C LEU A 194 -7.21 23.16 15.78
N THR A 195 -7.90 23.78 16.75
CA THR A 195 -7.30 24.28 17.99
C THR A 195 -8.19 23.95 19.18
N ASP A 196 -7.62 23.97 20.39
CA ASP A 196 -8.37 23.79 21.64
C ASP A 196 -9.41 24.90 21.89
N GLU A 197 -9.26 26.04 21.20
CA GLU A 197 -10.17 27.19 21.28
C GLU A 197 -11.30 27.15 20.24
N THR A 198 -11.22 26.23 19.26
CA THR A 198 -12.17 26.19 18.15
C THR A 198 -13.51 25.56 18.56
N ILE A 199 -14.63 26.23 18.33
CA ILE A 199 -15.95 25.67 18.65
C ILE A 199 -16.75 25.49 17.37
N ILE A 200 -17.40 24.33 17.24
CA ILE A 200 -18.27 23.99 16.12
C ILE A 200 -19.56 23.42 16.71
N ASN A 201 -20.70 24.04 16.42
CA ASN A 201 -22.01 23.66 16.94
C ASN A 201 -22.02 23.42 18.47
N ASN A 202 -21.34 24.30 19.23
CA ASN A 202 -21.20 24.26 20.70
C ASN A 202 -20.32 23.11 21.24
N GLU A 203 -19.52 22.44 20.40
CA GLU A 203 -18.55 21.44 20.83
C GLU A 203 -17.15 21.73 20.25
N ASN A 204 -16.10 21.26 20.93
CA ASN A 204 -14.75 21.14 20.37
C ASN A 204 -14.55 19.68 19.92
N SER A 205 -15.42 19.10 19.11
CA SER A 205 -15.32 17.70 18.68
C SER A 205 -15.38 17.61 17.15
N PHE A 206 -14.75 16.57 16.59
CA PHE A 206 -15.00 16.26 15.18
C PHE A 206 -16.37 15.59 15.07
N PHE A 207 -17.12 15.90 14.00
CA PHE A 207 -18.39 15.22 13.73
C PHE A 207 -18.67 15.12 12.23
N GLU A 208 -19.59 14.23 11.89
CA GLU A 208 -20.08 14.05 10.52
C GLU A 208 -21.17 15.07 10.18
N VAL A 209 -20.96 15.83 9.11
CA VAL A 209 -21.91 16.82 8.60
C VAL A 209 -23.11 16.11 8.00
N ALA A 210 -24.31 16.43 8.48
CA ALA A 210 -25.55 15.91 7.90
C ALA A 210 -25.74 16.46 6.47
N LEU A 211 -25.90 15.56 5.50
CA LEU A 211 -26.04 15.91 4.08
C LEU A 211 -27.40 15.46 3.52
N ASN A 212 -28.04 16.35 2.78
CA ASN A 212 -29.23 16.06 1.98
C ASN A 212 -28.88 16.13 0.49
N LYS A 213 -29.12 15.04 -0.24
CA LYS A 213 -28.82 14.96 -1.68
C LYS A 213 -30.02 15.44 -2.50
N VAL A 214 -29.78 16.37 -3.42
CA VAL A 214 -30.71 16.78 -4.48
C VAL A 214 -29.96 16.71 -5.81
N ASN A 215 -30.34 15.77 -6.68
CA ASN A 215 -29.61 15.44 -7.91
C ASN A 215 -28.12 15.09 -7.61
N ASN A 216 -27.16 15.79 -8.24
CA ASN A 216 -25.72 15.58 -8.06
C ASN A 216 -25.09 16.54 -7.03
N THR A 217 -25.94 17.15 -6.19
CA THR A 217 -25.54 18.14 -5.21
C THR A 217 -26.00 17.73 -3.82
N TYR A 218 -25.06 17.60 -2.91
CA TYR A 218 -25.31 17.46 -1.47
C TYR A 218 -25.30 18.85 -0.84
N ASN A 219 -26.24 19.12 0.06
CA ASN A 219 -26.28 20.35 0.84
C ASN A 219 -26.37 19.99 2.32
N SER A 220 -25.66 20.74 3.16
CA SER A 220 -25.80 20.66 4.61
C SER A 220 -26.63 21.81 5.16
N GLU A 221 -27.01 21.69 6.43
CA GLU A 221 -27.38 22.86 7.24
C GLU A 221 -26.16 23.76 7.48
N THR A 222 -26.40 24.97 8.00
CA THR A 222 -25.31 25.90 8.32
C THR A 222 -24.52 25.41 9.53
N ILE A 223 -23.22 25.28 9.36
CA ILE A 223 -22.29 25.01 10.46
C ILE A 223 -22.01 26.32 11.19
N GLN A 224 -22.25 26.33 12.50
CA GLN A 224 -21.96 27.47 13.36
C GLN A 224 -20.59 27.25 14.01
N ALA A 225 -19.64 28.16 13.80
CA ALA A 225 -18.28 27.97 14.28
C ALA A 225 -17.59 29.26 14.76
N LYS A 226 -16.53 29.08 15.55
CA LYS A 226 -15.58 30.12 15.97
C LYS A 226 -14.19 29.50 16.05
N GLY A 227 -13.19 30.15 15.46
CA GLY A 227 -11.82 29.64 15.42
C GLY A 227 -11.48 28.92 14.10
N SER A 228 -10.45 28.07 14.14
CA SER A 228 -9.87 27.46 12.93
C SER A 228 -10.41 26.06 12.70
N ILE A 229 -11.11 25.84 11.59
CA ILE A 229 -11.74 24.56 11.23
C ILE A 229 -11.11 23.94 9.98
N GLY A 230 -11.17 22.61 9.87
CA GLY A 230 -10.80 21.85 8.69
C GLY A 230 -11.91 20.89 8.26
N PHE A 231 -11.87 20.41 7.03
CA PHE A 231 -12.83 19.44 6.52
C PHE A 231 -12.14 18.15 6.06
N GLY A 232 -12.80 17.01 6.24
CA GLY A 232 -12.40 15.73 5.68
C GLY A 232 -13.56 15.06 4.93
N ILE A 233 -13.24 14.12 4.06
CA ILE A 233 -14.24 13.41 3.26
C ILE A 233 -13.94 11.92 3.17
N ASN A 234 -14.96 11.09 3.34
CA ASN A 234 -14.95 9.68 3.01
C ASN A 234 -15.76 9.49 1.72
N THR A 235 -15.09 9.04 0.67
CA THR A 235 -15.67 8.89 -0.66
C THR A 235 -14.89 7.85 -1.45
N HIS A 236 -15.58 7.18 -2.36
CA HIS A 236 -15.00 6.26 -3.32
C HIS A 236 -15.77 6.34 -4.64
N ASP A 237 -15.11 5.89 -5.69
CA ASP A 237 -15.68 5.77 -7.01
C ASP A 237 -16.13 4.33 -7.30
N THR A 238 -16.97 4.17 -8.31
CA THR A 238 -17.40 2.88 -8.83
C THR A 238 -17.44 2.97 -10.34
N GLN A 239 -17.24 1.86 -11.04
CA GLN A 239 -17.34 1.84 -12.51
C GLN A 239 -18.54 1.00 -12.94
N ASN A 240 -19.18 1.36 -14.07
CA ASN A 240 -20.23 0.54 -14.67
C ASN A 240 -19.81 -0.94 -14.80
N GLY A 241 -20.66 -1.85 -14.32
CA GLY A 241 -20.44 -3.30 -14.45
C GLY A 241 -19.36 -3.88 -13.53
N SER A 242 -18.66 -3.07 -12.74
CA SER A 242 -17.68 -3.52 -11.75
C SER A 242 -18.22 -3.41 -10.31
N ARG A 243 -17.65 -4.20 -9.40
CA ARG A 243 -17.92 -4.15 -7.95
C ARG A 243 -16.78 -3.51 -7.14
N GLY A 244 -15.71 -3.07 -7.82
CA GLY A 244 -14.55 -2.45 -7.18
C GLY A 244 -14.92 -1.13 -6.49
N LYS A 245 -14.35 -0.90 -5.30
CA LYS A 245 -14.40 0.42 -4.64
C LYS A 245 -13.15 1.18 -5.04
N ASN A 246 -13.28 2.03 -6.03
CA ASN A 246 -12.16 2.72 -6.66
C ASN A 246 -11.80 4.00 -5.88
N GLY A 247 -10.52 4.39 -5.94
CA GLY A 247 -10.08 5.70 -5.49
C GLY A 247 -10.63 6.82 -6.39
N ILE A 248 -10.86 7.99 -5.78
CA ILE A 248 -11.26 9.21 -6.48
C ILE A 248 -10.08 9.79 -7.26
N TYR A 249 -10.32 10.29 -8.48
CA TYR A 249 -9.28 10.94 -9.29
C TYR A 249 -8.94 12.35 -8.81
N LYS A 250 -9.95 13.15 -8.45
CA LYS A 250 -9.75 14.56 -8.11
C LYS A 250 -10.74 15.07 -7.07
N ILE A 251 -10.23 15.84 -6.10
CA ILE A 251 -11.03 16.58 -5.12
C ILE A 251 -10.60 18.04 -5.12
N VAL A 252 -11.56 18.95 -5.27
CA VAL A 252 -11.32 20.40 -5.24
C VAL A 252 -12.25 21.05 -4.24
N THR A 253 -11.74 21.93 -3.40
CA THR A 253 -12.55 22.74 -2.50
C THR A 253 -12.51 24.21 -2.88
N TYR A 254 -13.57 24.92 -2.52
CA TYR A 254 -13.70 26.35 -2.74
C TYR A 254 -14.23 27.01 -1.48
N LEU A 255 -13.72 28.20 -1.18
CA LEU A 255 -14.24 29.08 -0.13
C LEU A 255 -14.69 30.39 -0.80
N ASN A 256 -15.97 30.71 -0.69
CA ASN A 256 -16.61 31.86 -1.35
C ASN A 256 -16.30 31.90 -2.87
N GLY A 257 -16.34 30.73 -3.52
CA GLY A 257 -16.10 30.57 -4.96
C GLY A 257 -14.63 30.53 -5.39
N SER A 258 -13.68 30.86 -4.50
CA SER A 258 -12.25 30.77 -4.81
C SER A 258 -11.69 29.38 -4.48
N LYS A 259 -10.93 28.76 -5.40
CA LYS A 259 -10.26 27.47 -5.15
C LYS A 259 -9.40 27.56 -3.88
N TYR A 260 -9.52 26.57 -3.00
CA TYR A 260 -8.96 26.61 -1.65
C TYR A 260 -8.01 25.44 -1.38
N PHE A 261 -8.43 24.21 -1.69
CA PHE A 261 -7.62 23.00 -1.59
C PHE A 261 -7.85 22.14 -2.84
N GLU A 262 -6.82 21.48 -3.37
CA GLU A 262 -6.95 20.62 -4.55
C GLU A 262 -6.01 19.41 -4.44
N VAL A 263 -6.57 18.22 -4.61
CA VAL A 263 -5.85 16.96 -4.74
C VAL A 263 -6.17 16.34 -6.09
N VAL A 264 -5.13 15.90 -6.81
CA VAL A 264 -5.25 15.25 -8.12
C VAL A 264 -4.35 14.02 -8.12
N PHE A 265 -4.92 12.87 -8.48
CA PHE A 265 -4.22 11.58 -8.61
C PHE A 265 -3.78 11.36 -10.05
N ASP A 266 -2.86 12.21 -10.53
CA ASP A 266 -2.25 12.16 -11.86
C ASP A 266 -1.03 11.25 -11.91
N GLU A 267 -0.09 11.46 -10.98
CA GLU A 267 1.10 10.65 -10.79
C GLU A 267 1.61 10.78 -9.35
N PHE A 268 2.42 9.83 -8.88
CA PHE A 268 3.18 9.97 -7.63
C PHE A 268 4.49 9.16 -7.68
N SER A 269 5.41 9.42 -6.76
CA SER A 269 6.59 8.59 -6.49
C SER A 269 6.34 7.65 -5.31
N PHE A 270 6.89 6.43 -5.31
CA PHE A 270 6.71 5.49 -4.19
C PHE A 270 7.12 6.09 -2.83
N ASP A 271 8.10 6.99 -2.80
CA ASP A 271 8.57 7.65 -1.58
C ASP A 271 7.51 8.55 -0.93
N GLU A 272 6.48 8.96 -1.68
CA GLU A 272 5.36 9.75 -1.17
C GLU A 272 4.32 8.91 -0.43
N SER A 273 4.25 7.61 -0.70
CA SER A 273 3.25 6.72 -0.06
C SER A 273 3.36 6.69 1.46
N LYS A 274 4.55 6.95 2.02
CA LYS A 274 4.76 7.06 3.48
C LYS A 274 3.93 8.18 4.13
N TYR A 275 3.48 9.17 3.36
CA TYR A 275 2.68 10.28 3.85
C TYR A 275 1.17 10.00 3.80
N LEU A 276 0.72 8.86 3.25
CA LEU A 276 -0.70 8.50 3.20
C LEU A 276 -1.32 8.54 4.60
N ASN A 277 -0.65 7.97 5.58
CA ASN A 277 -1.17 7.92 6.95
C ASN A 277 -1.24 9.31 7.61
N GLN A 278 -0.45 10.28 7.15
CA GLN A 278 -0.59 11.69 7.54
C GLN A 278 -1.73 12.38 6.78
N TYR A 279 -2.00 11.98 5.54
CA TYR A 279 -3.06 12.53 4.68
C TYR A 279 -4.48 12.14 5.14
N ILE A 280 -4.63 10.96 5.74
CA ILE A 280 -5.91 10.50 6.29
C ILE A 280 -6.07 10.83 7.78
N ASP A 281 -7.29 10.69 8.29
CA ASP A 281 -7.54 10.53 9.71
C ASP A 281 -7.12 9.12 10.16
N TYR A 282 -5.86 8.98 10.57
CA TYR A 282 -5.26 7.69 10.94
C TYR A 282 -5.91 7.07 12.17
N LYS A 283 -6.28 7.88 13.17
CA LYS A 283 -6.97 7.40 14.37
C LYS A 283 -8.35 6.85 14.02
N TYR A 284 -9.12 7.56 13.20
CA TYR A 284 -10.41 7.07 12.74
C TYR A 284 -10.26 5.76 11.92
N TYR A 285 -9.22 5.68 11.08
CA TYR A 285 -8.90 4.46 10.33
C TYR A 285 -8.61 3.27 11.26
N GLN A 286 -7.76 3.44 12.27
CA GLN A 286 -7.39 2.37 13.19
C GLN A 286 -8.56 1.90 14.07
N LEU A 287 -9.57 2.75 14.29
CA LEU A 287 -10.76 2.41 15.08
C LEU A 287 -11.88 1.79 14.25
N THR A 288 -12.00 2.12 12.96
CA THR A 288 -13.19 1.82 12.15
C THR A 288 -12.91 1.10 10.83
N GLU A 289 -11.64 0.98 10.43
CA GLU A 289 -11.18 0.55 9.11
C GLU A 289 -11.68 1.41 7.93
N ASN A 290 -12.34 2.54 8.20
CA ASN A 290 -12.77 3.52 7.20
C ASN A 290 -11.76 4.67 7.13
N ARG A 291 -11.56 5.24 5.93
CA ARG A 291 -10.59 6.31 5.71
C ARG A 291 -11.29 7.63 5.42
N ILE A 292 -10.94 8.66 6.18
CA ILE A 292 -11.32 10.04 5.91
C ILE A 292 -10.10 10.74 5.32
N GLN A 293 -10.22 11.24 4.10
CA GLN A 293 -9.19 12.07 3.46
C GLN A 293 -9.30 13.49 4.01
N LYS A 294 -8.23 14.01 4.61
CA LYS A 294 -8.22 15.39 5.10
C LYS A 294 -8.08 16.35 3.91
N LEU A 295 -8.94 17.35 3.87
CA LEU A 295 -8.90 18.47 2.90
C LEU A 295 -8.17 19.67 3.50
N PHE A 296 -7.25 19.38 4.42
CA PHE A 296 -6.38 20.31 5.13
C PHE A 296 -5.09 19.61 5.57
N VAL A 297 -4.11 20.39 6.00
CA VAL A 297 -2.76 19.94 6.33
C VAL A 297 -2.30 20.58 7.63
N ILE A 298 -2.01 19.76 8.64
CA ILE A 298 -1.60 20.24 9.99
C ILE A 298 -0.16 20.75 9.96
N ASN A 299 0.77 19.90 9.49
CA ASN A 299 2.20 20.19 9.34
C ASN A 299 2.63 19.99 7.89
N ASP A 300 3.85 20.36 7.52
CA ASP A 300 4.33 20.19 6.14
C ASP A 300 4.10 18.76 5.62
N LEU A 301 3.41 18.67 4.50
CA LEU A 301 2.98 17.44 3.84
C LEU A 301 3.45 17.53 2.38
N PRO A 302 4.62 16.97 2.05
CA PRO A 302 5.21 17.06 0.73
C PRO A 302 4.62 15.99 -0.22
N LEU A 303 3.29 15.99 -0.34
CA LEU A 303 2.56 15.18 -1.32
C LEU A 303 2.34 16.00 -2.60
N SER A 304 2.94 15.56 -3.70
CA SER A 304 2.79 16.16 -5.03
C SER A 304 1.35 16.08 -5.57
N LEU A 305 0.55 15.18 -5.01
CA LEU A 305 -0.89 15.04 -5.26
C LEU A 305 -1.67 16.29 -4.84
N ILE A 306 -1.20 17.03 -3.82
CA ILE A 306 -1.81 18.27 -3.35
C ILE A 306 -1.33 19.44 -4.22
N LYS A 307 -2.15 19.85 -5.18
CA LYS A 307 -1.83 20.92 -6.15
C LYS A 307 -2.11 22.32 -5.60
N THR A 308 -3.08 22.45 -4.70
CA THR A 308 -3.43 23.73 -4.03
C THR A 308 -3.69 23.49 -2.54
N LYS A 309 -3.14 24.34 -1.67
CA LYS A 309 -3.39 24.32 -0.22
C LYS A 309 -3.40 25.73 0.41
N LYS A 310 -4.36 26.58 0.01
CA LYS A 310 -4.50 27.94 0.56
C LYS A 310 -4.75 27.88 2.06
N ASN A 311 -3.94 28.59 2.85
CA ASN A 311 -3.96 28.53 4.32
C ASN A 311 -3.94 27.09 4.87
N ASN A 312 -3.24 26.17 4.18
CA ASN A 312 -3.23 24.74 4.49
C ASN A 312 -4.62 24.06 4.52
N GLY A 313 -5.65 24.67 3.90
CA GLY A 313 -7.03 24.19 3.98
C GLY A 313 -7.76 24.57 5.28
N HIS A 314 -7.13 25.36 6.16
CA HIS A 314 -7.73 25.81 7.43
C HIS A 314 -8.64 27.01 7.17
N ILE A 315 -9.89 26.95 7.60
CA ILE A 315 -10.85 28.05 7.50
C ILE A 315 -10.93 28.72 8.86
N ASN A 316 -10.49 29.98 8.94
CA ASN A 316 -10.58 30.77 10.17
C ASN A 316 -11.93 31.49 10.21
N VAL A 317 -12.78 31.13 11.17
CA VAL A 317 -14.12 31.70 11.38
C VAL A 317 -14.05 32.75 12.49
N GLU A 318 -14.03 34.00 12.09
CA GLU A 318 -13.96 35.19 12.95
C GLU A 318 -15.32 35.88 13.04
N GLU A 319 -15.46 36.86 13.93
CA GLU A 319 -16.70 37.61 14.12
C GLU A 319 -17.27 38.14 12.78
N ASN A 320 -18.57 37.93 12.57
CA ASN A 320 -19.30 38.29 11.33
C ASN A 320 -18.92 37.48 10.07
N SER A 321 -18.13 36.40 10.20
CA SER A 321 -17.86 35.50 9.08
C SER A 321 -19.13 34.82 8.57
N ASP A 322 -19.30 34.81 7.26
CA ASP A 322 -20.33 34.08 6.52
C ASP A 322 -19.66 33.51 5.25
N PHE A 323 -19.46 32.20 5.24
CA PHE A 323 -18.73 31.51 4.19
C PHE A 323 -19.61 30.47 3.51
N ASN A 324 -19.43 30.32 2.20
CA ASN A 324 -19.88 29.17 1.44
C ASN A 324 -18.68 28.29 1.10
N PHE A 325 -18.58 27.15 1.79
CA PHE A 325 -17.57 26.14 1.49
C PHE A 325 -18.16 25.10 0.54
N LYS A 326 -17.43 24.78 -0.52
CA LYS A 326 -17.87 23.82 -1.55
C LYS A 326 -16.79 22.77 -1.77
N ILE A 327 -17.20 21.51 -1.89
CA ILE A 327 -16.33 20.39 -2.29
C ILE A 327 -16.84 19.85 -3.64
N GLU A 328 -15.94 19.67 -4.60
CA GLU A 328 -16.21 18.98 -5.87
C GLU A 328 -15.36 17.72 -5.92
N VAL A 329 -16.00 16.57 -6.16
CA VAL A 329 -15.38 15.25 -6.26
C VAL A 329 -15.58 14.77 -7.70
N LEU A 330 -14.48 14.43 -8.37
CA LEU A 330 -14.47 13.98 -9.76
C LEU A 330 -13.74 12.65 -9.89
N ASP A 331 -14.29 11.76 -10.70
CA ASP A 331 -13.59 10.55 -11.17
C ASP A 331 -12.70 10.87 -12.40
N ALA A 332 -12.07 9.84 -12.97
CA ALA A 332 -11.21 10.01 -14.15
C ALA A 332 -12.00 10.31 -15.45
N HIS A 333 -13.31 10.06 -15.46
CA HIS A 333 -14.22 10.28 -16.59
C HIS A 333 -15.02 11.59 -16.49
N ASP A 334 -14.64 12.46 -15.55
CA ASP A 334 -15.24 13.77 -15.27
C ASP A 334 -16.68 13.70 -14.70
N ASN A 335 -17.13 12.54 -14.22
CA ASN A 335 -18.37 12.44 -13.45
C ASN A 335 -18.19 13.17 -12.11
N LYS A 336 -19.08 14.12 -11.82
CA LYS A 336 -18.91 15.08 -10.71
C LYS A 336 -20.03 15.04 -9.68
N GLN A 337 -19.65 14.97 -8.40
CA GLN A 337 -20.50 15.33 -7.26
C GLN A 337 -20.09 16.67 -6.67
N THR A 338 -21.06 17.44 -6.18
CA THR A 338 -20.82 18.71 -5.47
C THR A 338 -21.41 18.64 -4.06
N ILE A 339 -20.68 19.15 -3.07
CA ILE A 339 -21.17 19.32 -1.69
C ILE A 339 -21.08 20.80 -1.32
N ASN A 340 -22.19 21.42 -0.89
CA ASN A 340 -22.23 22.80 -0.40
C ASN A 340 -22.46 22.83 1.12
N ILE A 341 -21.64 23.60 1.82
CA ILE A 341 -21.60 23.69 3.28
C ILE A 341 -21.53 25.17 3.67
N PRO A 342 -22.66 25.79 4.03
CA PRO A 342 -22.65 27.13 4.60
C PRO A 342 -22.04 27.11 6.00
N ILE A 343 -21.20 28.09 6.30
CA ILE A 343 -20.50 28.24 7.58
C ILE A 343 -20.72 29.66 8.08
N LYS A 344 -21.12 29.82 9.33
CA LYS A 344 -21.37 31.12 9.94
C LYS A 344 -20.70 31.23 11.30
N TYR A 345 -20.29 32.45 11.65
CA TYR A 345 -19.80 32.74 12.98
C TYR A 345 -20.88 32.55 14.05
N SER A 346 -20.50 31.92 15.16
CA SER A 346 -21.27 31.90 16.40
C SER A 346 -20.37 32.13 17.61
N ASP A 347 -20.78 32.99 18.53
CA ASP A 347 -20.03 33.28 19.76
C ASP A 347 -20.28 32.24 20.86
N TYR A 348 -20.12 30.96 20.52
CA TYR A 348 -20.17 29.90 21.52
C TYR A 348 -19.01 30.04 22.50
N GLN A 349 -19.28 29.67 23.76
CA GLN A 349 -18.26 29.65 24.80
C GLN A 349 -17.28 28.51 24.54
N THR A 350 -16.00 28.76 24.83
CA THR A 350 -14.97 27.73 24.74
C THR A 350 -15.27 26.60 25.72
N VAL A 351 -15.29 25.37 25.22
CA VAL A 351 -15.42 24.17 26.05
C VAL A 351 -14.03 23.66 26.37
N GLU A 352 -13.66 23.67 27.65
CA GLU A 352 -12.36 23.16 28.09
C GLU A 352 -12.26 21.65 27.81
N LYS A 353 -11.22 21.26 27.08
CA LYS A 353 -10.90 19.85 26.87
C LYS A 353 -9.96 19.33 27.95
N PRO A 354 -10.21 18.11 28.48
CA PRO A 354 -9.21 17.44 29.27
C PRO A 354 -7.97 17.19 28.40
N LYS A 355 -6.80 17.50 28.94
CA LYS A 355 -5.53 17.24 28.26
C LYS A 355 -5.40 15.74 27.95
N PRO A 356 -4.87 15.37 26.77
CA PRO A 356 -4.62 13.97 26.46
C PRO A 356 -3.72 13.31 27.52
N ALA A 357 -4.04 12.07 27.89
CA ALA A 357 -3.24 11.31 28.84
C ALA A 357 -1.90 10.88 28.21
N GLY A 358 -0.83 10.85 29.02
CA GLY A 358 0.50 10.42 28.60
C GLY A 358 1.53 11.54 28.63
N LYS A 359 2.75 11.23 28.18
CA LYS A 359 3.86 12.18 28.08
C LYS A 359 3.79 12.91 26.75
N TYR A 360 3.91 14.24 26.79
CA TYR A 360 4.07 15.07 25.59
C TYR A 360 5.42 14.80 24.91
N ILE A 361 5.35 14.55 23.61
CA ILE A 361 6.47 14.28 22.71
C ILE A 361 6.47 15.35 21.63
N ASP A 362 7.54 16.15 21.61
CA ASP A 362 7.84 17.13 20.57
C ASP A 362 8.44 16.38 19.38
N TYR A 363 7.74 16.37 18.24
CA TYR A 363 8.15 15.53 17.12
C TYR A 363 9.50 15.95 16.50
N LEU A 364 10.05 17.11 16.85
CA LEU A 364 11.34 17.59 16.36
C LEU A 364 12.53 17.16 17.23
N LYS A 365 12.30 16.39 18.31
CA LYS A 365 13.34 15.93 19.23
C LYS A 365 13.54 14.42 19.20
N ASP A 366 14.75 14.01 19.55
CA ASP A 366 15.10 12.62 19.81
C ASP A 366 14.64 12.23 21.22
N TYR A 367 14.26 10.97 21.40
CA TYR A 367 13.85 10.44 22.70
C TYR A 367 14.45 9.06 22.95
N ALA A 368 14.86 8.83 24.19
CA ALA A 368 15.24 7.54 24.71
C ALA A 368 14.60 7.35 26.09
N PHE A 369 13.93 6.22 26.28
CA PHE A 369 13.28 5.81 27.51
C PHE A 369 13.83 4.44 27.92
N GLU A 370 14.12 4.28 29.20
CA GLU A 370 14.62 3.02 29.74
C GLU A 370 13.98 2.78 31.10
N ASP A 371 13.47 1.56 31.30
CA ASP A 371 13.04 1.05 32.59
C ASP A 371 13.54 -0.38 32.76
N LYS A 372 14.48 -0.55 33.69
CA LYS A 372 15.14 -1.82 34.02
C LYS A 372 15.69 -2.55 32.79
N ASN A 373 14.92 -3.49 32.26
CA ASN A 373 15.30 -4.39 31.18
C ASN A 373 14.62 -4.06 29.85
N VAL A 374 13.88 -2.95 29.75
CA VAL A 374 13.22 -2.52 28.52
C VAL A 374 13.64 -1.09 28.18
N SER A 375 14.00 -0.85 26.92
CA SER A 375 14.23 0.50 26.42
C SER A 375 13.52 0.75 25.08
N VAL A 376 13.12 2.01 24.87
CA VAL A 376 12.48 2.48 23.63
C VAL A 376 13.15 3.77 23.22
N GLU A 377 13.58 3.84 21.96
CA GLU A 377 14.30 4.99 21.41
C GLU A 377 13.81 5.32 20.01
N TRP A 378 13.84 6.61 19.67
CA TRP A 378 13.56 7.10 18.33
C TRP A 378 14.16 8.48 18.08
N ASP A 379 14.41 8.76 16.81
CA ASP A 379 14.95 10.04 16.36
C ASP A 379 13.83 11.07 16.15
N ALA A 380 14.21 12.33 16.04
CA ALA A 380 13.37 13.43 15.59
C ALA A 380 12.69 13.08 14.26
N ARG A 381 11.45 13.55 14.10
CA ARG A 381 10.55 13.30 12.98
C ARG A 381 10.18 11.82 12.81
N THR A 382 10.16 11.08 13.91
CA THR A 382 9.56 9.75 13.95
C THR A 382 8.03 9.83 13.85
N PHE A 383 7.43 10.83 14.47
CA PHE A 383 6.03 11.22 14.26
C PHE A 383 5.93 12.40 13.30
N PHE A 384 4.75 12.60 12.72
CA PHE A 384 4.47 13.73 11.81
C PHE A 384 4.12 15.03 12.53
N GLU A 385 3.74 14.93 13.80
CA GLU A 385 3.29 16.04 14.65
C GLU A 385 3.52 15.69 16.12
N ASP A 386 3.34 16.68 17.00
CA ASP A 386 3.41 16.49 18.44
C ASP A 386 2.37 15.46 18.90
N VAL A 387 2.76 14.57 19.81
CA VAL A 387 1.89 13.50 20.30
C VAL A 387 1.94 13.37 21.82
N TYR A 388 0.90 12.78 22.40
CA TYR A 388 0.88 12.36 23.80
C TYR A 388 0.91 10.84 23.87
N LEU A 389 2.01 10.27 24.38
CA LEU A 389 2.20 8.82 24.44
C LEU A 389 2.06 8.30 25.86
N LYS A 390 1.25 7.24 26.00
CA LYS A 390 1.23 6.42 27.20
C LYS A 390 2.31 5.36 27.08
N MET A 391 3.17 5.24 28.09
CA MET A 391 4.24 4.26 28.15
C MET A 391 4.19 3.55 29.50
N ASP A 392 3.87 2.26 29.49
CA ASP A 392 3.92 1.43 30.68
C ASP A 392 4.96 0.32 30.45
N PHE A 393 5.88 0.18 31.41
CA PHE A 393 6.93 -0.83 31.43
C PHE A 393 6.58 -1.85 32.50
N ALA A 394 6.53 -3.13 32.13
CA ALA A 394 6.38 -4.26 33.03
C ALA A 394 7.40 -5.34 32.68
N GLU A 395 7.67 -6.29 33.58
CA GLU A 395 8.64 -7.36 33.32
C GLU A 395 8.27 -8.10 32.01
N ASN A 396 9.14 -7.99 31.00
CA ASN A 396 9.01 -8.57 29.66
C ASN A 396 7.82 -8.06 28.82
N MET A 397 7.22 -6.91 29.17
CA MET A 397 6.13 -6.29 28.41
C MET A 397 6.27 -4.77 28.36
N LEU A 398 6.04 -4.21 27.18
CA LEU A 398 6.00 -2.78 26.90
C LEU A 398 4.63 -2.41 26.33
N VAL A 399 3.92 -1.49 26.97
CA VAL A 399 2.76 -0.82 26.36
C VAL A 399 3.22 0.53 25.82
N LEU A 400 3.38 0.64 24.51
CA LEU A 400 3.79 1.85 23.81
C LEU A 400 2.58 2.46 23.10
N HIS A 401 1.66 3.03 23.89
CA HIS A 401 0.42 3.65 23.45
C HIS A 401 -0.48 2.75 22.57
N LYS A 402 -1.65 3.24 22.19
CA LYS A 402 -2.48 2.61 21.14
C LYS A 402 -1.97 3.04 19.77
N ASP A 403 -2.27 2.24 18.75
CA ASP A 403 -1.93 2.54 17.36
C ASP A 403 -2.84 3.64 16.78
N GLU A 404 -2.77 4.83 17.35
CA GLU A 404 -3.62 5.99 17.01
C GLU A 404 -2.82 7.12 16.34
N TYR A 405 -1.49 7.06 16.37
CA TYR A 405 -0.61 8.03 15.72
C TYR A 405 0.19 7.38 14.60
N PRO A 406 0.23 7.98 13.40
CA PRO A 406 1.03 7.45 12.32
C PRO A 406 2.52 7.67 12.58
N VAL A 407 3.32 6.62 12.40
CA VAL A 407 4.77 6.65 12.62
C VAL A 407 5.51 6.64 11.28
N GLN A 408 6.35 7.65 11.05
CA GLN A 408 7.11 7.83 9.81
C GLN A 408 8.41 7.02 9.81
N LYS A 409 9.19 7.11 10.90
CA LYS A 409 10.47 6.42 11.08
C LYS A 409 10.33 5.26 12.04
N ASN A 410 11.34 4.39 12.06
CA ASN A 410 11.32 3.26 12.97
C ASN A 410 11.55 3.70 14.41
N ILE A 411 10.73 3.20 15.31
CA ILE A 411 10.97 3.15 16.75
C ILE A 411 11.78 1.89 17.04
N SER A 412 12.85 2.02 17.81
CA SER A 412 13.69 0.90 18.26
C SER A 412 13.25 0.47 19.66
N ILE A 413 12.96 -0.82 19.82
CA ILE A 413 12.57 -1.43 21.10
C ILE A 413 13.64 -2.46 21.46
N LYS A 414 14.16 -2.38 22.69
CA LYS A 414 15.10 -3.33 23.26
C LYS A 414 14.50 -3.99 24.50
N MET A 415 14.66 -5.30 24.63
CA MET A 415 14.32 -6.07 25.82
C MET A 415 15.51 -6.95 26.21
N ILE A 416 15.95 -6.85 27.47
CA ILE A 416 17.08 -7.59 28.02
C ILE A 416 16.54 -8.72 28.90
N VAL A 417 17.14 -9.90 28.80
CA VAL A 417 16.82 -11.06 29.66
C VAL A 417 18.03 -11.45 30.53
N PRO A 418 17.84 -12.17 31.65
CA PRO A 418 18.96 -12.69 32.43
C PRO A 418 19.71 -13.81 31.71
N ASP A 419 20.91 -14.16 32.20
CA ASP A 419 21.78 -15.20 31.62
C ASP A 419 21.13 -16.58 31.56
N ASP A 420 20.27 -16.91 32.51
CA ASP A 420 19.56 -18.19 32.65
C ASP A 420 18.18 -18.21 31.95
N TYR A 421 17.84 -17.19 31.17
CA TYR A 421 16.56 -17.15 30.45
C TYR A 421 16.43 -18.36 29.50
N PRO A 422 15.34 -19.13 29.57
CA PRO A 422 15.19 -20.36 28.78
C PRO A 422 15.02 -20.05 27.29
N ASN A 423 15.49 -20.96 26.43
CA ASN A 423 15.21 -20.95 24.98
C ASN A 423 15.48 -19.59 24.29
N LYS A 424 16.58 -18.90 24.64
CA LYS A 424 16.94 -17.59 24.06
C LYS A 424 16.99 -17.62 22.53
N ASP A 425 17.55 -18.69 21.96
CA ASP A 425 17.64 -18.87 20.51
C ASP A 425 16.26 -19.01 19.84
N LYS A 426 15.24 -19.39 20.62
CA LYS A 426 13.84 -19.53 20.21
C LYS A 426 12.94 -18.37 20.63
N THR A 427 13.51 -17.30 21.18
CA THR A 427 12.77 -16.13 21.67
C THR A 427 12.79 -14.99 20.65
N PHE A 428 11.73 -14.20 20.56
CA PHE A 428 11.66 -12.97 19.77
C PHE A 428 10.76 -11.92 20.46
N ILE A 429 10.79 -10.67 20.01
CA ILE A 429 9.83 -9.63 20.45
C ILE A 429 8.62 -9.67 19.51
N GLY A 430 7.44 -9.92 20.07
CA GLY A 430 6.16 -9.90 19.33
C GLY A 430 5.25 -8.75 19.77
N LYS A 431 4.46 -8.20 18.84
CA LYS A 431 3.34 -7.30 19.14
C LYS A 431 2.09 -8.12 19.45
N THR A 432 1.32 -7.73 20.46
CA THR A 432 0.10 -8.44 20.86
C THR A 432 -1.08 -7.50 21.10
N ASP A 433 -2.27 -7.95 20.73
CA ASP A 433 -3.56 -7.35 21.11
C ASP A 433 -4.26 -8.12 22.26
N GLY A 434 -3.55 -9.08 22.87
CA GLY A 434 -4.07 -10.01 23.86
C GLY A 434 -4.65 -11.32 23.30
N LYS A 435 -4.89 -11.41 21.99
CA LYS A 435 -5.40 -12.62 21.31
C LYS A 435 -4.40 -13.19 20.31
N LYS A 436 -3.77 -12.34 19.52
CA LYS A 436 -2.80 -12.71 18.48
C LYS A 436 -1.41 -12.18 18.83
N ILE A 437 -0.40 -12.87 18.33
CA ILE A 437 0.98 -12.41 18.31
C ILE A 437 1.35 -12.13 16.87
N LYS A 438 1.84 -10.92 16.61
CA LYS A 438 2.52 -10.57 15.38
C LYS A 438 4.02 -10.68 15.61
N PHE A 439 4.65 -11.55 14.83
CA PHE A 439 6.10 -11.72 14.82
C PHE A 439 6.81 -10.47 14.26
N PHE A 440 7.98 -10.16 14.82
CA PHE A 440 8.95 -9.21 14.29
C PHE A 440 10.33 -9.87 14.24
N ASP A 441 11.04 -9.69 13.13
CA ASP A 441 12.44 -10.09 13.01
C ASP A 441 13.26 -9.39 14.09
N SER A 442 13.69 -10.17 15.07
CA SER A 442 14.37 -9.67 16.26
C SER A 442 15.87 -9.92 16.15
N TRP A 443 16.67 -8.86 16.22
CA TRP A 443 18.12 -9.01 16.32
C TRP A 443 18.49 -9.37 17.76
N LYS A 444 19.36 -10.37 17.89
CA LYS A 444 19.86 -10.84 19.18
C LYS A 444 21.32 -10.48 19.33
N ARG A 445 21.69 -9.94 20.48
CA ARG A 445 23.09 -9.78 20.89
C ARG A 445 23.21 -10.18 22.35
N ASP A 446 23.74 -11.37 22.60
CA ASP A 446 23.82 -11.98 23.92
C ASP A 446 22.44 -12.07 24.59
N ASN A 447 22.14 -11.16 25.52
CA ASN A 447 20.87 -11.08 26.24
C ASN A 447 19.91 -10.00 25.71
N ASP A 448 20.33 -9.22 24.72
CA ASP A 448 19.56 -8.13 24.13
C ASP A 448 18.72 -8.64 22.96
N PHE A 449 17.41 -8.51 23.04
CA PHE A 449 16.49 -8.63 21.92
C PHE A 449 16.11 -7.23 21.42
N ARG A 450 16.14 -7.03 20.10
CA ARG A 450 15.86 -5.72 19.49
C ARG A 450 14.96 -5.85 18.27
N ILE A 451 14.02 -4.93 18.13
CA ILE A 451 13.20 -4.76 16.91
C ILE A 451 13.15 -3.30 16.48
N ARG A 452 12.82 -3.07 15.21
CA ARG A 452 12.37 -1.78 14.69
C ARG A 452 10.93 -1.88 14.24
N THR A 453 10.11 -0.91 14.61
CA THR A 453 8.69 -0.90 14.29
C THR A 453 8.22 0.49 13.90
N LYS A 454 7.21 0.57 13.04
CA LYS A 454 6.46 1.81 12.75
C LYS A 454 5.04 1.75 13.32
N GLU A 455 4.82 0.85 14.26
CA GLU A 455 3.52 0.62 14.86
C GLU A 455 3.61 0.86 16.36
N LEU A 456 2.61 1.55 16.90
CA LEU A 456 2.43 1.63 18.34
C LEU A 456 1.64 0.39 18.82
N GLY A 457 1.64 0.12 20.13
CA GLY A 457 0.93 -1.02 20.72
C GLY A 457 1.70 -1.71 21.84
N THR A 458 1.29 -2.94 22.14
CA THR A 458 1.87 -3.74 23.22
C THR A 458 2.86 -4.76 22.67
N TYR A 459 4.07 -4.78 23.22
CA TYR A 459 5.17 -5.65 22.83
C TYR A 459 5.58 -6.55 24.00
N LYS A 460 5.98 -7.78 23.71
CA LYS A 460 6.51 -8.71 24.72
C LYS A 460 7.49 -9.71 24.12
N LEU A 461 8.28 -10.36 24.96
CA LEU A 461 9.05 -11.54 24.56
C LEU A 461 8.13 -12.75 24.37
N VAL A 462 8.36 -13.51 23.31
CA VAL A 462 7.60 -14.71 22.92
C VAL A 462 8.58 -15.81 22.57
N GLN A 463 8.31 -17.03 23.02
CA GLN A 463 9.09 -18.23 22.70
C GLN A 463 8.33 -19.07 21.68
N ASP A 464 9.06 -19.54 20.66
CA ASP A 464 8.55 -20.45 19.65
C ASP A 464 9.44 -21.69 19.57
N THR A 465 8.97 -22.78 20.17
CA THR A 465 9.71 -24.04 20.30
C THR A 465 9.07 -25.16 19.51
N GLU A 466 8.06 -24.87 18.69
CA GLU A 466 7.36 -25.88 17.90
C GLU A 466 7.95 -25.92 16.48
N ASP A 467 8.21 -27.12 15.96
CA ASP A 467 8.68 -27.26 14.58
C ASP A 467 7.56 -26.93 13.57
N PRO A 468 7.92 -26.42 12.38
CA PRO A 468 6.98 -26.24 11.28
C PRO A 468 6.24 -27.54 10.94
N ILE A 469 4.96 -27.44 10.61
CA ILE A 469 4.16 -28.56 10.14
C ILE A 469 4.36 -28.69 8.62
N VAL A 470 4.74 -29.89 8.17
CA VAL A 470 4.90 -30.23 6.74
C VAL A 470 3.98 -31.40 6.41
N SER A 471 3.05 -31.17 5.49
CA SER A 471 2.08 -32.18 5.03
C SER A 471 2.21 -32.40 3.53
N PHE A 472 2.54 -33.62 3.11
CA PHE A 472 2.44 -34.00 1.69
C PHE A 472 0.97 -34.27 1.34
N THR A 473 0.44 -33.54 0.37
CA THR A 473 -1.01 -33.51 0.07
C THR A 473 -1.37 -34.06 -1.31
N SER A 474 -0.39 -34.46 -2.11
CA SER A 474 -0.69 -35.18 -3.35
C SER A 474 -1.33 -36.54 -3.01
N SER A 475 -2.49 -36.82 -3.60
CA SER A 475 -3.33 -37.98 -3.26
C SER A 475 -2.88 -39.31 -3.87
N GLN A 476 -1.84 -39.30 -4.70
CA GLN A 476 -1.37 -40.45 -5.47
C GLN A 476 0.08 -40.79 -5.11
N SER A 477 0.43 -42.08 -5.24
CA SER A 477 1.80 -42.59 -5.05
C SER A 477 2.57 -42.75 -6.36
N GLU A 478 1.85 -42.78 -7.49
CA GLU A 478 2.39 -42.84 -8.84
C GLU A 478 2.05 -41.54 -9.57
N PHE A 479 3.04 -40.99 -10.27
CA PHE A 479 2.96 -39.72 -10.97
C PHE A 479 3.39 -39.88 -12.42
N THR A 480 3.03 -38.91 -13.24
CA THR A 480 3.48 -38.73 -14.61
C THR A 480 4.24 -37.42 -14.73
N ALA A 481 4.90 -37.18 -15.87
CA ALA A 481 5.58 -35.92 -16.13
C ALA A 481 4.66 -34.68 -16.09
N ASP A 482 3.35 -34.84 -16.25
CA ASP A 482 2.40 -33.71 -16.25
C ASP A 482 1.82 -33.43 -14.84
N ASP A 483 2.13 -34.28 -13.86
CA ASP A 483 1.63 -34.13 -12.50
C ASP A 483 2.43 -33.11 -11.67
N VAL A 484 1.87 -32.79 -10.50
CA VAL A 484 2.48 -31.88 -9.53
C VAL A 484 2.64 -32.53 -8.16
N LEU A 485 3.72 -32.17 -7.48
CA LEU A 485 3.94 -32.48 -6.07
C LEU A 485 3.47 -31.29 -5.23
N VAL A 486 2.61 -31.54 -4.25
CA VAL A 486 2.01 -30.49 -3.42
C VAL A 486 2.26 -30.76 -1.95
N PHE A 487 2.87 -29.79 -1.28
CA PHE A 487 2.96 -29.74 0.17
C PHE A 487 2.15 -28.58 0.72
N GLU A 488 1.59 -28.78 1.91
CA GLU A 488 1.12 -27.70 2.78
C GLU A 488 2.13 -27.52 3.91
N ILE A 489 2.56 -26.28 4.14
CA ILE A 489 3.54 -25.91 5.18
C ILE A 489 2.98 -24.84 6.09
N GLU A 490 3.10 -25.03 7.40
CA GLU A 490 2.58 -24.08 8.39
C GLU A 490 3.56 -23.90 9.53
N ASP A 491 3.66 -22.66 10.01
CA ASP A 491 4.23 -22.34 11.31
C ASP A 491 3.21 -21.54 12.13
N LYS A 492 3.17 -21.78 13.44
CA LYS A 492 2.15 -21.21 14.32
C LYS A 492 2.49 -19.83 14.89
N LEU A 493 3.77 -19.44 14.90
CA LEU A 493 4.24 -18.27 15.64
C LEU A 493 5.22 -17.41 14.83
N SER A 494 6.45 -17.87 14.62
CA SER A 494 7.52 -17.06 14.01
C SER A 494 7.43 -16.94 12.48
N GLY A 495 6.64 -17.81 11.85
CA GLY A 495 6.47 -17.92 10.41
C GLY A 495 7.59 -18.71 9.74
N ILE A 496 7.36 -19.11 8.49
CA ILE A 496 8.35 -19.83 7.68
C ILE A 496 9.48 -18.88 7.25
N ASP A 497 10.73 -19.33 7.40
CA ASP A 497 11.92 -18.63 6.92
C ASP A 497 12.40 -19.21 5.59
N THR A 498 12.71 -20.51 5.57
CA THR A 498 13.24 -21.19 4.38
C THR A 498 12.58 -22.52 4.14
N TYR A 499 12.59 -22.94 2.87
CA TYR A 499 12.23 -24.29 2.45
C TYR A 499 13.14 -24.74 1.32
N ASN A 500 13.48 -26.03 1.29
CA ASN A 500 14.29 -26.63 0.22
C ASN A 500 13.76 -28.01 -0.15
N GLY A 501 13.47 -28.18 -1.43
CA GLY A 501 12.96 -29.42 -1.99
C GLY A 501 14.01 -30.14 -2.80
N TYR A 502 14.01 -31.48 -2.75
CA TYR A 502 14.94 -32.32 -3.49
C TYR A 502 14.26 -33.55 -4.07
N LEU A 503 14.67 -33.92 -5.29
CA LEU A 503 14.44 -35.24 -5.87
C LEU A 503 15.79 -35.90 -6.11
N ASN A 504 16.01 -37.09 -5.55
CA ASN A 504 17.27 -37.83 -5.68
C ASN A 504 18.51 -37.01 -5.29
N ASN A 505 18.39 -36.19 -4.23
CA ASN A 505 19.40 -35.23 -3.76
C ASN A 505 19.69 -34.04 -4.69
N GLU A 506 19.01 -33.92 -5.82
CA GLU A 506 19.05 -32.73 -6.67
C GLU A 506 17.97 -31.73 -6.24
N TRP A 507 18.33 -30.45 -6.13
CA TRP A 507 17.39 -29.40 -5.73
C TRP A 507 16.32 -29.20 -6.80
N ILE A 508 15.08 -29.04 -6.36
CA ILE A 508 13.93 -28.77 -7.22
C ILE A 508 13.18 -27.50 -6.80
N LEU A 509 12.67 -26.77 -7.79
CA LEU A 509 11.90 -25.55 -7.55
C LEU A 509 10.51 -25.88 -7.02
N PHE A 510 10.17 -25.28 -5.87
CA PHE A 510 8.81 -25.20 -5.37
C PHE A 510 8.29 -23.75 -5.45
N ASP A 511 7.17 -23.56 -6.15
CA ASP A 511 6.40 -22.32 -6.13
C ASP A 511 5.66 -22.22 -4.79
N TYR A 512 5.91 -21.16 -4.01
CA TYR A 512 5.25 -20.94 -2.72
C TYR A 512 4.12 -19.91 -2.80
N ASP A 513 2.90 -20.35 -2.47
CA ASP A 513 1.75 -19.48 -2.20
C ASP A 513 1.46 -19.44 -0.70
N TYR A 514 1.91 -18.35 -0.06
CA TYR A 514 1.74 -18.13 1.38
C TYR A 514 0.27 -18.01 1.80
N LYS A 515 -0.65 -17.60 0.89
CA LYS A 515 -2.07 -17.43 1.22
C LYS A 515 -2.75 -18.77 1.40
N THR A 516 -2.37 -19.76 0.59
CA THR A 516 -2.87 -21.13 0.70
C THR A 516 -1.93 -22.04 1.47
N LYS A 517 -0.78 -21.55 1.92
CA LYS A 517 0.27 -22.31 2.60
C LYS A 517 0.86 -23.45 1.74
N LYS A 518 0.76 -23.34 0.41
CA LYS A 518 1.11 -24.44 -0.50
C LYS A 518 2.46 -24.23 -1.18
N LEU A 519 3.25 -25.29 -1.20
CA LEU A 519 4.41 -25.46 -2.09
C LEU A 519 4.02 -26.39 -3.23
N ILE A 520 4.26 -25.95 -4.46
CA ILE A 520 3.92 -26.72 -5.67
C ILE A 520 5.17 -26.89 -6.54
N HIS A 521 5.54 -28.13 -6.82
CA HIS A 521 6.56 -28.48 -7.80
C HIS A 521 5.91 -29.17 -8.99
N LYS A 522 6.27 -28.76 -10.22
CA LYS A 522 5.73 -29.34 -11.45
C LYS A 522 6.73 -30.34 -12.02
N LEU A 523 6.34 -31.61 -12.13
CA LEU A 523 7.20 -32.66 -12.70
C LEU A 523 7.49 -32.44 -14.20
N SER A 524 6.76 -31.52 -14.84
CA SER A 524 6.95 -31.14 -16.25
C SER A 524 8.36 -30.59 -16.54
N ASP A 525 9.09 -30.18 -15.51
CA ASP A 525 10.49 -29.74 -15.64
C ASP A 525 11.50 -30.89 -15.80
N LYS A 526 11.03 -32.14 -15.66
CA LYS A 526 11.79 -33.38 -15.85
C LYS A 526 13.03 -33.49 -14.96
N LYS A 527 12.99 -32.92 -13.75
CA LYS A 527 14.05 -33.07 -12.74
C LYS A 527 13.93 -34.36 -11.91
N PHE A 528 13.39 -35.42 -12.51
CA PHE A 528 13.18 -36.73 -11.91
C PHE A 528 13.79 -37.84 -12.78
N THR A 529 13.95 -39.03 -12.21
CA THR A 529 14.33 -40.25 -12.92
C THR A 529 13.08 -41.11 -13.13
N ALA A 530 12.90 -41.71 -14.31
CA ALA A 530 11.79 -42.63 -14.53
C ALA A 530 11.84 -43.81 -13.53
N GLY A 531 10.70 -44.14 -12.94
CA GLY A 531 10.58 -45.08 -11.83
C GLY A 531 10.72 -44.41 -10.47
N THR A 532 11.50 -45.01 -9.57
CA THR A 532 11.58 -44.63 -8.16
C THR A 532 12.42 -43.38 -7.95
N ASN A 533 11.89 -42.43 -7.18
CA ASN A 533 12.59 -41.20 -6.77
C ASN A 533 12.47 -40.99 -5.25
N THR A 534 13.53 -40.47 -4.63
CA THR A 534 13.49 -40.00 -3.22
C THR A 534 13.12 -38.53 -3.20
N LEU A 535 11.93 -38.22 -2.68
CA LEU A 535 11.44 -36.86 -2.46
C LEU A 535 11.75 -36.42 -1.04
N ARG A 536 12.38 -35.26 -0.89
CA ARG A 536 12.74 -34.67 0.40
C ARG A 536 12.38 -33.19 0.44
N LEU A 537 11.81 -32.73 1.55
CA LEU A 537 11.48 -31.33 1.79
C LEU A 537 11.96 -30.93 3.19
N GLU A 538 12.80 -29.92 3.26
CA GLU A 538 13.27 -29.30 4.51
C GLU A 538 12.55 -27.96 4.68
N VAL A 539 12.01 -27.68 5.86
CA VAL A 539 11.34 -26.41 6.18
C VAL A 539 11.85 -25.90 7.52
N THR A 540 12.23 -24.63 7.59
CA THR A 540 12.75 -23.97 8.80
C THR A 540 11.96 -22.70 9.08
N ASP A 541 11.60 -22.47 10.34
CA ASP A 541 10.97 -21.22 10.78
C ASP A 541 12.00 -20.10 11.06
N ARG A 542 11.51 -18.91 11.43
CA ARG A 542 12.37 -17.74 11.66
C ARG A 542 13.14 -17.75 12.99
N VAL A 543 12.94 -18.77 13.82
CA VAL A 543 13.75 -19.02 15.02
C VAL A 543 14.56 -20.32 14.93
N GLY A 544 14.63 -20.92 13.74
CA GLY A 544 15.44 -22.09 13.42
C GLY A 544 14.87 -23.43 13.91
N ASN A 545 13.58 -23.56 14.21
CA ASN A 545 12.94 -24.88 14.33
C ASN A 545 12.78 -25.47 12.93
N ASN A 546 12.87 -26.80 12.79
CA ASN A 546 13.01 -27.43 11.49
C ASN A 546 12.25 -28.74 11.41
N THR A 547 11.56 -28.95 10.29
CA THR A 547 11.00 -30.24 9.90
C THR A 547 11.59 -30.70 8.57
N THR A 548 12.03 -31.96 8.55
CA THR A 548 12.43 -32.67 7.33
C THR A 548 11.42 -33.76 7.02
N PHE A 549 10.83 -33.69 5.85
CA PHE A 549 9.98 -34.73 5.27
C PHE A 549 10.77 -35.51 4.22
N GLU A 550 10.65 -36.84 4.23
CA GLU A 550 11.24 -37.70 3.19
C GLU A 550 10.29 -38.85 2.87
N GLN A 551 10.08 -39.12 1.57
CA GLN A 551 9.36 -40.29 1.10
C GLN A 551 9.86 -40.74 -0.27
N THR A 552 9.49 -41.96 -0.66
CA THR A 552 9.68 -42.45 -2.01
C THR A 552 8.42 -42.21 -2.86
N ILE A 553 8.61 -41.73 -4.09
CA ILE A 553 7.55 -41.60 -5.11
C ILE A 553 7.94 -42.35 -6.37
N VAL A 554 6.96 -42.73 -7.20
CA VAL A 554 7.20 -43.33 -8.53
C VAL A 554 6.73 -42.35 -9.60
N VAL A 555 7.56 -42.08 -10.60
CA VAL A 555 7.19 -41.25 -11.77
C VAL A 555 7.33 -42.10 -13.04
N ASN A 556 6.20 -42.34 -13.72
CA ASN A 556 6.06 -43.18 -14.90
C ASN A 556 6.27 -42.43 -16.21
#